data_AF-A0A416HMH8-F1
#
_entry.id   AF-A0A416HMH8-F1
#
_cell.length_a   1.000
_cell.length_b   1.000
_cell.length_c   1.000
_cell.angle_alpha   90.00
_cell.angle_beta   90.00
_cell.angle_gamma   90.00
#
_symmetry.space_group_name_H-M   'P 1'
#
loop_
_entity.id
_entity.type
_entity.pdbx_description
1 polymer ?
#
loop_
_entity_poly.entity_id
_entity_poly.type
_entity_poly.pdbx_seq_one_letter_code
_entity_poly.pdbx_strand_id
1 'polypeptide(L)'
;MECTGVIAEIGRAVNNYPRIILEVNGISIPQLVRLRENGKLDITMKKYSGKRSLDANAYYWKLLGELARVLNSSNEELHNMLLESYGTLAEDEAGNSIVHFLPETEDYQRYKHEHYKPAGVVIEYEGIRYCKFFRIKGSSQYNTREMSRLIDGLVYECKNMDIETLPPEQIERMMEAYAKKHNTTP
;
A
#
# COMPACT_ATOMS: atom_id res chain seq x y z
N MET A 1 -12.21 16.45 -15.43
CA MET A 1 -12.58 15.10 -15.89
C MET A 1 -11.39 14.55 -16.65
N GLU A 2 -10.90 13.37 -16.26
CA GLU A 2 -9.76 12.74 -16.93
C GLU A 2 -10.29 11.56 -17.76
N CYS A 3 -10.00 11.57 -19.07
CA CYS A 3 -10.28 10.48 -19.99
C CYS A 3 -8.97 10.04 -20.64
N THR A 4 -8.87 8.77 -21.00
CA THR A 4 -7.73 8.24 -21.76
C THR A 4 -8.13 8.04 -23.21
N GLY A 5 -7.17 8.04 -24.11
CA GLY A 5 -7.45 7.86 -25.53
C GLY A 5 -6.20 7.70 -26.36
N VAL A 6 -6.41 7.41 -27.64
CA VAL A 6 -5.37 7.33 -28.65
C VAL A 6 -5.61 8.38 -29.72
N ILE A 7 -4.52 8.85 -30.34
CA ILE A 7 -4.63 9.70 -31.53
C ILE A 7 -4.95 8.79 -32.70
N ALA A 8 -6.19 8.84 -33.17
CA ALA A 8 -6.65 8.05 -34.31
C ALA A 8 -6.15 8.64 -35.63
N GLU A 9 -6.11 9.98 -35.73
CA GLU A 9 -5.68 10.66 -36.95
C GLU A 9 -4.97 11.99 -36.64
N ILE A 10 -4.00 12.36 -37.47
CA ILE A 10 -3.32 13.65 -37.47
C ILE A 10 -3.41 14.25 -38.87
N GLY A 11 -3.90 15.48 -38.97
CA GLY A 11 -4.06 16.21 -40.23
C GLY A 11 -3.89 17.73 -40.07
N ARG A 12 -4.34 18.48 -41.08
CA ARG A 12 -4.37 19.95 -41.06
C ARG A 12 -5.76 20.46 -41.41
N ALA A 13 -6.20 21.50 -40.70
CA ALA A 13 -7.40 22.24 -41.04
C ALA A 13 -7.14 23.21 -42.22
N VAL A 14 -8.22 23.71 -42.83
CA VAL A 14 -8.16 24.63 -43.99
C VAL A 14 -7.39 25.92 -43.69
N ASN A 15 -7.40 26.35 -42.42
CA ASN A 15 -6.64 27.50 -41.92
C ASN A 15 -5.20 27.15 -41.50
N ASN A 16 -4.70 25.98 -41.93
CA ASN A 16 -3.34 25.49 -41.69
C ASN A 16 -2.99 25.18 -40.21
N TYR A 17 -3.97 25.14 -39.31
CA TYR A 17 -3.74 24.63 -37.95
C TYR A 17 -3.69 23.10 -37.92
N PRO A 18 -2.80 22.50 -37.12
CA PRO A 18 -2.81 21.06 -36.85
C PRO A 18 -4.15 20.62 -36.29
N ARG A 19 -4.68 19.51 -36.82
CA ARG A 19 -5.92 18.88 -36.35
C ARG A 19 -5.61 17.45 -35.94
N ILE A 20 -6.14 17.04 -34.79
CA ILE A 20 -6.09 15.65 -34.33
C ILE A 20 -7.50 15.11 -34.14
N ILE A 21 -7.68 13.82 -34.42
CA ILE A 21 -8.89 13.06 -34.06
C ILE A 21 -8.50 12.09 -32.95
N LEU A 22 -9.27 12.11 -31.87
CA LEU A 22 -9.03 11.29 -30.68
C LEU A 22 -10.12 10.24 -30.55
N GLU A 23 -9.72 8.99 -30.37
CA GLU A 23 -10.59 7.93 -29.86
C GLU A 23 -10.41 7.86 -28.34
N VAL A 24 -11.45 8.24 -27.60
CA VAL A 24 -11.41 8.42 -26.14
C VAL A 24 -12.30 7.42 -25.40
N ASN A 25 -11.83 6.97 -24.24
CA ASN A 25 -12.51 6.05 -23.34
C ASN A 25 -12.90 6.75 -22.04
N GLY A 26 -13.99 6.30 -21.41
CA GLY A 26 -14.42 6.81 -20.10
C GLY A 26 -15.14 8.16 -20.13
N ILE A 27 -15.55 8.62 -21.31
CA ILE A 27 -16.36 9.82 -21.49
C ILE A 27 -17.52 9.52 -22.44
N SER A 28 -18.72 10.00 -22.11
CA SER A 28 -19.92 9.79 -22.92
C SER A 28 -20.10 10.88 -23.99
N ILE A 29 -20.82 10.56 -25.08
CA ILE A 29 -21.14 11.51 -26.15
C ILE A 29 -21.83 12.79 -25.63
N PRO A 30 -22.82 12.75 -24.72
CA PRO A 30 -23.43 13.97 -24.18
C PRO A 30 -22.44 14.89 -23.45
N GLN A 31 -21.44 14.32 -22.76
CA GLN A 31 -20.40 15.11 -22.09
C GLN A 31 -19.46 15.79 -23.09
N LEU A 32 -19.11 15.10 -24.19
CA LEU A 32 -18.32 15.67 -25.28
C LEU A 32 -19.04 16.83 -25.97
N VAL A 33 -20.36 16.71 -26.19
CA VAL A 33 -21.18 17.78 -26.76
C VAL A 33 -21.16 19.03 -25.88
N ARG A 34 -21.34 18.88 -24.56
CA ARG A 34 -21.28 19.99 -23.60
C ARG A 34 -19.91 20.69 -23.58
N LEU A 35 -18.82 19.93 -23.69
CA LEU A 35 -17.46 20.49 -23.75
C LEU A 35 -17.24 21.33 -25.02
N ARG A 36 -17.81 20.89 -26.15
CA ARG A 36 -17.74 21.64 -27.42
C ARG A 36 -18.46 22.98 -27.33
N GLU A 37 -19.60 23.03 -26.64
CA GLU A 37 -20.41 24.25 -26.50
C GLU A 37 -19.74 25.30 -25.61
N ASN A 38 -18.94 24.89 -24.62
CA ASN A 38 -18.25 25.79 -23.69
C ASN A 38 -17.04 26.54 -24.26
N GLY A 39 -16.77 26.44 -25.57
CA GLY A 39 -15.76 27.24 -26.26
C GLY A 39 -14.33 26.71 -26.08
N LYS A 40 -13.42 27.54 -25.56
CA LYS A 40 -11.98 27.23 -25.47
C LYS A 40 -11.71 26.18 -24.38
N LEU A 41 -11.01 25.11 -24.74
CA LEU A 41 -10.58 24.06 -23.82
C LEU A 41 -9.11 24.24 -23.46
N ASP A 42 -8.78 24.11 -22.18
CA ASP A 42 -7.41 23.90 -21.71
C ASP A 42 -7.10 22.39 -21.79
N ILE A 43 -6.15 22.00 -22.64
CA ILE A 43 -5.88 20.60 -23.00
C ILE A 43 -4.44 20.26 -22.60
N THR A 44 -4.29 19.27 -21.71
CA THR A 44 -3.00 18.68 -21.35
C THR A 44 -2.94 17.22 -21.82
N MET A 45 -1.97 16.88 -22.66
CA MET A 45 -1.72 15.51 -23.13
C MET A 45 -0.45 14.95 -22.48
N LYS A 46 -0.55 13.82 -21.79
CA LYS A 46 0.58 13.10 -21.18
C LYS A 46 0.65 11.70 -21.75
N LYS A 47 1.86 11.15 -21.90
CA LYS A 47 2.03 9.73 -22.27
C LYS A 47 1.27 8.87 -21.26
N TYR A 48 0.40 7.99 -21.75
CA TYR A 48 -0.27 7.02 -20.90
C TYR A 48 0.77 6.00 -20.40
N SER A 49 1.38 6.27 -19.25
CA SER A 49 1.79 5.20 -18.34
C SER A 49 0.49 4.69 -17.75
N GLY A 50 0.20 3.39 -17.82
CA GLY A 50 -1.04 2.82 -17.24
C GLY A 50 -1.34 3.39 -15.85
N LYS A 51 -2.63 3.39 -15.43
CA LYS A 51 -2.99 3.61 -14.01
C LYS A 51 -1.88 2.97 -13.18
N ARG A 52 -1.17 3.76 -12.36
CA ARG A 52 -0.10 3.25 -11.49
C ARG A 52 -0.56 1.88 -11.02
N SER A 53 0.18 0.81 -11.33
CA SER A 53 -0.11 -0.49 -10.76
C SER A 53 -0.42 -0.24 -9.29
N LEU A 54 -1.58 -0.69 -8.82
CA LEU A 54 -1.98 -0.47 -7.44
C LEU A 54 -0.78 -0.87 -6.58
N ASP A 55 -0.23 0.08 -5.85
CA ASP A 55 0.98 -0.18 -5.08
C ASP A 55 0.55 -0.96 -3.84
N ALA A 56 1.18 -2.11 -3.59
CA ALA A 56 0.79 -2.98 -2.49
C ALA A 56 0.84 -2.26 -1.14
N ASN A 57 1.80 -1.34 -0.95
CA ASN A 57 1.87 -0.54 0.27
C ASN A 57 0.72 0.47 0.31
N ALA A 58 0.42 1.14 -0.80
CA ALA A 58 -0.70 2.07 -0.86
C ALA A 58 -2.04 1.37 -0.59
N TYR A 59 -2.25 0.16 -1.12
CA TYR A 59 -3.43 -0.65 -0.83
C TYR A 59 -3.50 -1.03 0.64
N TYR A 60 -2.38 -1.53 1.19
CA TYR A 60 -2.26 -1.87 2.61
C TYR A 60 -2.67 -0.70 3.51
N TRP A 61 -2.06 0.48 3.33
CA TRP A 61 -2.35 1.65 4.17
C TRP A 61 -3.77 2.18 3.98
N LYS A 62 -4.33 2.09 2.77
CA LYS A 62 -5.72 2.47 2.52
C LYS A 62 -6.67 1.57 3.31
N LEU A 63 -6.51 0.26 3.18
CA LEU A 63 -7.39 -0.73 3.82
C LEU A 63 -7.22 -0.72 5.34
N LEU A 64 -5.99 -0.55 5.82
CA LEU A 64 -5.68 -0.35 7.23
C LEU A 64 -6.46 0.85 7.80
N GLY A 65 -6.48 1.98 7.07
CA GLY A 65 -7.19 3.17 7.50
C GLY A 65 -8.72 3.03 7.47
N GLU A 66 -9.27 2.08 6.72
CA GLU A 66 -10.69 1.73 6.79
C GLU A 66 -10.98 0.88 8.03
N LEU A 67 -10.14 -0.13 8.30
CA LEU A 67 -10.25 -0.97 9.50
C LEU A 67 -10.04 -0.17 10.80
N ALA A 68 -9.06 0.73 10.83
CA ALA A 68 -8.78 1.61 11.97
C ALA A 68 -9.97 2.50 12.33
N ARG A 69 -10.70 2.99 11.31
CA ARG A 69 -11.93 3.77 11.51
C ARG A 69 -13.04 2.95 12.16
N VAL A 70 -13.21 1.69 11.77
CA VAL A 70 -14.21 0.78 12.37
C VAL A 70 -13.84 0.43 13.81
N LEU A 71 -12.56 0.19 14.08
CA LEU A 71 -12.05 -0.17 15.41
C LEU A 71 -11.82 1.02 16.35
N ASN A 72 -12.00 2.25 15.87
CA ASN A 72 -11.71 3.49 16.60
C ASN A 72 -10.28 3.51 17.20
N SER A 73 -9.31 3.08 16.40
CA SER A 73 -7.87 3.04 16.75
C SER A 73 -7.07 3.87 15.75
N SER A 74 -5.84 4.22 16.10
CA SER A 74 -4.93 4.87 15.16
C SER A 74 -4.36 3.88 14.13
N ASN A 75 -3.96 4.39 12.96
CA ASN A 75 -3.29 3.57 11.96
C ASN A 75 -1.98 2.96 12.49
N GLU A 76 -1.27 3.68 13.36
CA GLU A 76 0.01 3.22 13.91
C GLU A 76 -0.18 2.04 14.88
N GLU A 77 -1.14 2.14 15.81
CA GLU A 77 -1.48 1.05 16.73
C GLU A 77 -1.94 -0.20 15.97
N LEU A 78 -2.83 -0.02 14.99
CA LEU A 78 -3.34 -1.13 14.20
C LEU A 78 -2.26 -1.74 13.30
N HIS A 79 -1.35 -0.93 12.76
CA HIS A 79 -0.18 -1.42 12.03
C HIS A 79 0.67 -2.33 12.92
N ASN A 80 0.97 -1.89 14.15
CA ASN A 80 1.76 -2.65 15.11
C ASN A 80 1.08 -3.98 15.48
N MET A 81 -0.23 -3.98 15.74
CA MET A 81 -1.00 -5.21 16.03
C MET A 81 -0.96 -6.21 14.87
N LEU A 82 -1.07 -5.73 13.63
CA LEU A 82 -0.97 -6.57 12.44
C LEU A 82 0.45 -7.10 12.22
N LEU A 83 1.48 -6.30 12.50
CA LEU A 83 2.87 -6.75 12.44
C LEU A 83 3.15 -7.83 13.49
N GLU A 84 2.58 -7.72 14.68
CA GLU A 84 2.71 -8.73 15.74
C GLU A 84 2.06 -10.07 15.36
N SER A 85 0.93 -10.00 14.63
CA SER A 85 0.11 -11.17 14.25
C SER A 85 0.56 -11.81 12.94
N TYR A 86 0.81 -10.99 11.91
CA TYR A 86 1.02 -11.41 10.53
C TYR A 86 2.39 -11.02 9.96
N GLY A 87 3.16 -10.22 10.68
CA GLY A 87 4.49 -9.78 10.27
C GLY A 87 5.57 -10.86 10.39
N THR A 88 6.79 -10.45 10.07
CA THR A 88 7.98 -11.30 10.09
C THR A 88 8.98 -10.78 11.14
N LEU A 89 9.59 -11.69 11.90
CA LEU A 89 10.63 -11.33 12.86
C LEU A 89 11.87 -10.81 12.12
N ALA A 90 12.56 -9.84 12.70
CA ALA A 90 13.85 -9.39 12.19
C ALA A 90 14.92 -10.43 12.55
N GLU A 91 15.79 -10.73 11.60
CA GLU A 91 16.87 -11.70 11.74
C GLU A 91 18.24 -11.01 11.67
N ASP A 92 19.23 -11.57 12.36
CA ASP A 92 20.64 -11.17 12.26
C ASP A 92 21.32 -11.79 11.02
N GLU A 93 22.61 -11.50 10.81
CA GLU A 93 23.38 -12.03 9.67
C GLU A 93 23.48 -13.56 9.64
N ALA A 94 23.26 -14.22 10.78
CA ALA A 94 23.26 -15.67 10.91
C ALA A 94 21.85 -16.30 10.80
N GLY A 95 20.82 -15.49 10.56
CA GLY A 95 19.42 -15.94 10.45
C GLY A 95 18.73 -16.16 11.80
N ASN A 96 19.30 -15.71 12.91
CA ASN A 96 18.65 -15.82 14.21
C ASN A 96 17.76 -14.61 14.46
N SER A 97 16.60 -14.82 15.08
CA SER A 97 15.72 -13.71 15.45
C SER A 97 16.40 -12.75 16.43
N ILE A 98 16.35 -11.46 16.12
CA ILE A 98 16.91 -10.41 16.96
C ILE A 98 16.06 -10.26 18.23
N VAL A 99 16.71 -10.32 19.38
CA VAL A 99 16.09 -10.22 20.71
C VAL A 99 16.57 -8.95 21.41
N HIS A 100 15.63 -8.25 22.05
CA HIS A 100 15.91 -7.13 22.95
C HIS A 100 15.34 -7.41 24.34
N PHE A 101 16.00 -6.86 25.37
CA PHE A 101 15.49 -6.80 26.72
C PHE A 101 15.22 -5.34 27.04
N LEU A 102 13.95 -5.00 27.24
CA LEU A 102 13.55 -3.65 27.61
C LEU A 102 13.01 -3.67 29.05
N PRO A 103 13.25 -2.62 29.86
CA PRO A 103 12.63 -2.50 31.17
C PRO A 103 11.11 -2.64 31.07
N GLU A 104 10.45 -3.24 32.06
CA GLU A 104 8.98 -3.37 32.10
C GLU A 104 8.27 -2.00 32.08
N THR A 105 8.97 -0.95 32.50
CA THR A 105 8.49 0.44 32.48
C THR A 105 8.57 1.10 31.09
N GLU A 106 9.19 0.45 30.10
CA GLU A 106 9.41 1.02 28.78
C GLU A 106 8.16 0.92 27.90
N ASP A 107 7.69 2.06 27.38
CA ASP A 107 6.56 2.12 26.45
C ASP A 107 7.04 1.92 25.00
N TYR A 108 7.42 0.67 24.70
CA TYR A 108 7.96 0.28 23.39
C TYR A 108 6.96 0.49 22.24
N GLN A 109 5.66 0.62 22.52
CA GLN A 109 4.63 0.86 21.51
C GLN A 109 4.72 2.26 20.90
N ARG A 110 5.42 3.20 21.56
CA ARG A 110 5.66 4.56 21.05
C ARG A 110 6.80 4.67 20.04
N TYR A 111 7.59 3.61 19.85
CA TYR A 111 8.70 3.67 18.91
C TYR A 111 8.19 3.74 17.48
N LYS A 112 8.65 4.74 16.72
CA LYS A 112 8.17 5.01 15.36
C LYS A 112 8.71 4.06 14.29
N HIS A 113 9.86 3.45 14.57
CA HIS A 113 10.62 2.70 13.57
C HIS A 113 10.96 1.28 14.03
N GLU A 114 10.66 0.96 15.28
CA GLU A 114 10.97 -0.32 15.89
C GLU A 114 9.68 -0.97 16.34
N HIS A 115 9.49 -2.20 15.92
CA HIS A 115 8.29 -2.98 16.19
C HIS A 115 8.71 -4.20 17.01
N TYR A 116 7.95 -4.51 18.06
CA TYR A 116 8.33 -5.52 19.02
C TYR A 116 7.18 -6.48 19.31
N LYS A 117 7.51 -7.75 19.49
CA LYS A 117 6.61 -8.80 19.96
C LYS A 117 7.09 -9.30 21.32
N PRO A 118 6.27 -9.21 22.39
CA PRO A 118 6.62 -9.77 23.68
C PRO A 118 6.86 -11.28 23.59
N ALA A 119 7.96 -11.76 24.18
CA ALA A 119 8.27 -13.19 24.23
C ALA A 119 7.65 -13.90 25.46
N GLY A 120 7.00 -13.14 26.35
CA GLY A 120 6.42 -13.65 27.60
C GLY A 120 7.44 -14.04 28.67
N VAL A 121 8.72 -13.67 28.48
CA VAL A 121 9.81 -13.95 29.43
C VAL A 121 10.20 -12.67 30.13
N VAL A 122 10.24 -12.71 31.47
CA VAL A 122 10.69 -11.61 32.32
C VAL A 122 11.90 -12.07 33.11
N ILE A 123 12.94 -11.24 33.14
CA ILE A 123 14.14 -11.45 33.95
C ILE A 123 14.33 -10.29 34.92
N GLU A 124 14.91 -10.55 36.07
CA GLU A 124 15.29 -9.51 37.03
C GLU A 124 16.82 -9.41 37.08
N TYR A 125 17.33 -8.19 36.95
CA TYR A 125 18.76 -7.90 37.04
C TYR A 125 18.96 -6.58 37.79
N GLU A 126 19.76 -6.61 38.85
CA GLU A 126 20.03 -5.46 39.72
C GLU A 126 18.77 -4.72 40.22
N GLY A 127 17.70 -5.48 40.52
CA GLY A 127 16.43 -4.93 41.01
C GLY A 127 15.54 -4.29 39.94
N ILE A 128 15.92 -4.40 38.66
CA ILE A 128 15.11 -3.95 37.51
C ILE A 128 14.56 -5.17 36.79
N ARG A 129 13.25 -5.14 36.49
CA ARG A 129 12.58 -6.18 35.70
C ARG A 129 12.64 -5.82 34.22
N TYR A 130 13.15 -6.75 33.42
CA TYR A 130 13.26 -6.64 31.96
C TYR A 130 12.37 -7.67 31.29
N CYS A 131 11.61 -7.23 30.29
CA CYS A 131 10.82 -8.07 29.41
C CYS A 131 11.62 -8.40 28.15
N LYS A 132 11.61 -9.67 27.75
CA LYS A 132 12.20 -10.14 26.49
C LYS A 132 11.24 -9.84 25.33
N PHE A 133 11.77 -9.23 24.28
CA PHE A 133 11.05 -8.92 23.04
C PHE A 133 11.78 -9.52 21.84
N PHE A 134 11.01 -10.00 20.87
CA PHE A 134 11.50 -10.21 19.51
C PHE A 134 11.30 -8.95 18.69
N ARG A 135 12.34 -8.53 17.97
CA ARG A 135 12.23 -7.43 17.01
C ARG A 135 11.46 -7.92 15.79
N ILE A 136 10.50 -7.13 15.33
CA ILE A 136 9.74 -7.39 14.10
C ILE A 136 10.37 -6.56 12.98
N LYS A 137 10.51 -7.17 11.81
CA LYS A 137 10.96 -6.51 10.58
C LYS A 137 9.89 -5.50 10.14
N GLY A 138 10.31 -4.28 9.83
CA GLY A 138 9.41 -3.24 9.32
C GLY A 138 8.88 -3.58 7.92
N SER A 139 7.61 -3.30 7.66
CA SER A 139 6.92 -3.60 6.40
C SER A 139 7.59 -2.97 5.16
N SER A 140 8.32 -1.87 5.33
CA SER A 140 9.09 -1.22 4.26
C SER A 140 10.24 -2.07 3.70
N GLN A 141 10.68 -3.09 4.45
CA GLN A 141 11.78 -3.99 4.08
C GLN A 141 11.27 -5.35 3.58
N TYR A 142 9.97 -5.50 3.37
CA TYR A 142 9.37 -6.80 3.07
C TYR A 142 9.70 -7.25 1.65
N ASN A 143 9.99 -8.54 1.53
CA ASN A 143 9.94 -9.23 0.25
C ASN A 143 8.48 -9.54 -0.11
N THR A 144 8.28 -10.05 -1.33
CA THR A 144 6.94 -10.35 -1.86
C THR A 144 6.12 -11.29 -0.97
N ARG A 145 6.76 -12.33 -0.42
CA ARG A 145 6.08 -13.33 0.42
C ARG A 145 5.64 -12.74 1.75
N GLU A 146 6.52 -11.97 2.38
CA GLU A 146 6.24 -11.28 3.64
C GLU A 146 5.10 -10.26 3.47
N MET A 147 5.14 -9.48 2.39
CA MET A 147 4.09 -8.49 2.09
C MET A 147 2.75 -9.14 1.76
N SER A 148 2.74 -10.25 1.00
CA SER A 148 1.52 -11.01 0.70
C SER A 148 0.86 -11.46 2.00
N ARG A 149 1.62 -12.10 2.90
CA ARG A 149 1.09 -12.58 4.18
C ARG A 149 0.47 -11.47 5.02
N LEU A 150 1.12 -10.31 5.07
CA LEU A 150 0.61 -9.16 5.80
C LEU A 150 -0.71 -8.63 5.21
N ILE A 151 -0.80 -8.53 3.88
CA ILE A 151 -2.03 -8.11 3.19
C ILE A 151 -3.15 -9.14 3.38
N ASP A 152 -2.84 -10.43 3.29
CA ASP A 152 -3.83 -11.51 3.46
C ASP A 152 -4.41 -11.49 4.88
N GLY A 153 -3.56 -11.27 5.90
CA GLY A 153 -3.99 -11.07 7.28
C GLY A 153 -4.92 -9.86 7.43
N LEU A 154 -4.53 -8.70 6.87
CA LEU A 154 -5.39 -7.51 6.89
C LEU A 154 -6.73 -7.72 6.16
N VAL A 155 -6.71 -8.41 5.02
CA VAL A 155 -7.93 -8.76 4.26
C VAL A 155 -8.84 -9.68 5.07
N TYR A 156 -8.26 -10.62 5.81
CA TYR A 156 -9.01 -11.49 6.72
C TYR A 156 -9.70 -10.69 7.83
N GLU A 157 -8.97 -9.79 8.51
CA GLU A 157 -9.56 -8.92 9.54
C GLU A 157 -10.68 -8.02 8.98
N CYS A 158 -10.46 -7.45 7.79
CA CYS A 158 -11.45 -6.60 7.13
C CYS A 158 -12.73 -7.37 6.78
N LYS A 159 -12.61 -8.59 6.27
CA LYS A 159 -13.76 -9.46 5.96
C LYS A 159 -14.56 -9.83 7.21
N ASN A 160 -13.89 -10.05 8.34
CA ASN A 160 -14.57 -10.32 9.62
C ASN A 160 -15.38 -9.11 10.13
N MET A 161 -15.09 -7.91 9.62
CA MET A 161 -15.73 -6.65 9.98
C MET A 161 -16.63 -6.12 8.84
N ASP A 162 -16.96 -6.95 7.85
CA ASP A 162 -17.77 -6.60 6.66
C ASP A 162 -17.22 -5.40 5.84
N ILE A 163 -15.90 -5.19 5.86
CA ILE A 163 -15.23 -4.16 5.05
C ILE A 163 -14.92 -4.72 3.66
N GLU A 164 -15.29 -3.98 2.62
CA GLU A 164 -15.05 -4.36 1.23
C GLU A 164 -13.55 -4.37 0.89
N THR A 165 -13.05 -5.53 0.45
CA THR A 165 -11.67 -5.69 -0.02
C THR A 165 -11.64 -5.87 -1.53
N LEU A 166 -10.47 -5.67 -2.14
CA LEU A 166 -10.32 -5.99 -3.56
C LEU A 166 -10.58 -7.47 -3.84
N PRO A 167 -11.08 -7.82 -5.04
CA PRO A 167 -11.19 -9.20 -5.47
C PRO A 167 -9.82 -9.90 -5.44
N PRO A 168 -9.77 -11.21 -5.11
CA PRO A 168 -8.52 -11.96 -5.04
C PRO A 168 -7.64 -11.81 -6.29
N GLU A 169 -8.22 -11.87 -7.49
CA GLU A 169 -7.50 -11.69 -8.76
C GLU A 169 -6.81 -10.32 -8.87
N GLN A 170 -7.41 -9.25 -8.32
CA GLN A 170 -6.78 -7.93 -8.31
C GLN A 170 -5.64 -7.85 -7.30
N ILE A 171 -5.77 -8.53 -6.16
CA ILE A 171 -4.71 -8.64 -5.16
C ILE A 171 -3.52 -9.42 -5.73
N GLU A 172 -3.76 -10.54 -6.42
CA GLU A 172 -2.73 -11.34 -7.09
C GLU A 172 -1.95 -10.49 -8.11
N ARG A 173 -2.65 -9.80 -9.01
CA ARG A 173 -2.01 -8.92 -10.01
C ARG A 173 -1.20 -7.78 -9.38
N MET A 174 -1.66 -7.24 -8.26
CA MET A 174 -0.92 -6.25 -7.48
C MET A 174 0.35 -6.85 -6.89
N MET A 175 0.28 -8.07 -6.34
CA MET A 175 1.44 -8.75 -5.76
C MET A 175 2.45 -9.17 -6.82
N GLU A 176 2.03 -9.55 -8.03
CA GLU A 176 2.94 -9.76 -9.17
C GLU A 176 3.72 -8.50 -9.53
N ALA A 177 3.06 -7.34 -9.52
CA ALA A 177 3.72 -6.06 -9.78
C ALA A 177 4.71 -5.69 -8.67
N TYR A 178 4.35 -5.96 -7.41
CA TYR A 178 5.25 -5.80 -6.26
C TYR A 178 6.49 -6.70 -6.40
N ALA A 179 6.30 -7.97 -6.78
CA ALA A 179 7.38 -8.92 -6.98
C ALA A 179 8.39 -8.45 -8.03
N LYS A 180 7.91 -7.90 -9.16
CA LYS A 180 8.80 -7.36 -10.20
C LYS A 180 9.68 -6.21 -9.72
N LYS A 181 9.28 -5.48 -8.67
CA LYS A 181 10.02 -4.36 -8.09
C LYS A 181 10.94 -4.78 -6.94
N HIS A 182 10.54 -5.77 -6.15
CA HIS A 182 11.21 -6.16 -4.91
C HIS A 182 12.02 -7.47 -5.02
N ASN A 183 11.80 -8.27 -6.06
CA ASN A 183 12.61 -9.45 -6.39
C ASN A 183 13.65 -9.15 -7.50
N THR A 184 13.85 -7.88 -7.89
CA THR A 184 14.84 -7.44 -8.90
C THR A 184 16.00 -6.66 -8.27
N THR A 185 16.55 -7.15 -7.16
CA THR A 185 17.87 -6.73 -6.69
C THR A 185 18.50 -7.90 -5.93
N PRO A 186 19.75 -8.25 -6.30
CA PRO A 186 20.14 -9.46 -7.03
C PRO A 186 19.98 -10.78 -6.27
#